data_AF-A0A832RQA6-F1
#
_entry.id   AF-A0A832RQA6-F1
#
_cell.length_a   1.000
_cell.length_b   1.000
_cell.length_c   1.000
_cell.angle_alpha   90.00
_cell.angle_beta   90.00
_cell.angle_gamma   90.00
#
_symmetry.space_group_name_H-M   'P 1'
#
loop_
_entity.id
_entity.type
_entity.pdbx_description
1 polymer ?
#
loop_
_entity_poly.entity_id
_entity_poly.type
_entity_poly.pdbx_seq_one_letter_code
_entity_poly.pdbx_strand_id
1 'polypeptide(L)'
;MDILTHIFIPLTIIYFFRKELNPYYTFTLALFSLLPDLDKVIGLPGILHSIITLTIIISPLLIIEKITRKSWTYTSIIAFFIFSHLLLDLLDTSPIFPLYPLIDTGLIIEFPMKVSFNNPGFLFIGPPIKITYTRLETGFNTYTGVISGFGIASMLLFITLTMIIKKREKEQA
;
A
#
# COMPACT_ATOMS: atom_id res chain seq x y z
N MET A 1 -4.27 7.35 -1.70
CA MET A 1 -5.15 6.35 -2.36
C MET A 1 -6.32 5.98 -1.45
N ASP A 2 -7.35 5.28 -1.94
CA ASP A 2 -8.47 4.85 -1.09
C ASP A 2 -8.18 3.51 -0.36
N ILE A 3 -8.99 3.20 0.66
CA ILE A 3 -8.79 2.04 1.54
C ILE A 3 -8.82 0.72 0.77
N LEU A 4 -9.70 0.58 -0.22
CA LEU A 4 -9.82 -0.68 -0.97
C LEU A 4 -8.55 -0.94 -1.78
N THR A 5 -7.97 0.11 -2.37
CA THR A 5 -6.73 0.00 -3.13
C THR A 5 -5.58 -0.55 -2.26
N HIS A 6 -5.43 -0.02 -1.05
CA HIS A 6 -4.40 -0.46 -0.10
C HIS A 6 -4.59 -1.88 0.43
N ILE A 7 -5.82 -2.39 0.45
CA ILE A 7 -6.10 -3.77 0.86
C ILE A 7 -5.95 -4.74 -0.32
N PHE A 8 -6.63 -4.47 -1.44
CA PHE A 8 -6.84 -5.47 -2.49
C PHE A 8 -5.67 -5.61 -3.46
N ILE A 9 -4.89 -4.56 -3.73
CA ILE A 9 -3.67 -4.70 -4.56
C ILE A 9 -2.66 -5.64 -3.87
N PRO A 10 -2.24 -5.38 -2.62
CA PRO A 10 -1.28 -6.25 -1.94
C PRO A 10 -1.85 -7.66 -1.68
N LEU A 11 -3.15 -7.76 -1.39
CA LEU A 11 -3.83 -9.05 -1.22
C LEU A 11 -3.81 -9.88 -2.50
N THR A 12 -4.00 -9.25 -3.67
CA THR A 12 -3.89 -9.92 -4.98
C THR A 12 -2.48 -10.50 -5.18
N ILE A 13 -1.44 -9.72 -4.83
CA ILE A 13 -0.05 -10.16 -4.93
C ILE A 13 0.19 -11.38 -4.02
N ILE A 14 -0.16 -11.29 -2.73
CA ILE A 14 0.04 -12.41 -1.79
C ILE A 14 -0.73 -13.64 -2.24
N TYR A 15 -2.00 -13.48 -2.62
CA TYR A 15 -2.83 -14.61 -3.03
C TYR A 15 -2.26 -15.34 -4.25
N PHE A 16 -1.69 -14.59 -5.20
CA PHE A 16 -1.07 -15.18 -6.39
C PHE A 16 0.25 -15.91 -6.08
N PHE A 17 1.12 -15.32 -5.25
CA PHE A 17 2.45 -15.88 -4.95
C PHE A 17 2.47 -16.90 -3.81
N ARG A 18 1.46 -16.91 -2.93
CA ARG A 18 1.39 -17.74 -1.72
C ARG A 18 0.05 -18.44 -1.58
N LYS A 19 -0.30 -19.25 -2.58
CA LYS A 19 -1.57 -20.00 -2.64
C LYS A 19 -1.82 -20.93 -1.46
N GLU A 20 -0.77 -21.37 -0.77
CA GLU A 20 -0.84 -22.28 0.37
C GLU A 20 -1.32 -21.60 1.67
N LEU A 21 -1.37 -20.26 1.72
CA LEU A 21 -1.83 -19.54 2.89
C LEU A 21 -3.34 -19.63 3.04
N ASN A 22 -3.80 -19.80 4.28
CA ASN A 22 -5.24 -19.77 4.58
C ASN A 22 -5.82 -18.39 4.22
N PRO A 23 -6.81 -18.30 3.32
CA PRO A 23 -7.32 -17.04 2.81
C PRO A 23 -7.98 -16.18 3.89
N TYR A 24 -8.59 -16.79 4.90
CA TYR A 24 -9.22 -16.04 5.99
C TYR A 24 -8.17 -15.32 6.84
N TYR A 25 -7.06 -15.99 7.18
CA TYR A 25 -5.97 -15.36 7.91
C TYR A 25 -5.31 -14.27 7.08
N THR A 26 -5.02 -14.52 5.80
CA THR A 26 -4.42 -13.50 4.93
C THR A 26 -5.29 -12.26 4.81
N PHE A 27 -6.61 -12.43 4.72
CA PHE A 27 -7.55 -11.31 4.71
C PHE A 27 -7.53 -10.52 6.03
N THR A 28 -7.50 -11.20 7.19
CA THR A 28 -7.36 -10.52 8.49
C THR A 28 -6.04 -9.75 8.58
N LEU A 29 -4.93 -10.33 8.10
CA LEU A 29 -3.63 -9.65 8.09
C LEU A 29 -3.60 -8.46 7.12
N ALA A 30 -4.42 -8.48 6.06
CA ALA A 30 -4.53 -7.37 5.13
C ALA A 30 -5.01 -6.07 5.80
N LEU A 31 -5.73 -6.15 6.92
CA LEU A 31 -6.15 -4.98 7.69
C LEU A 31 -4.98 -4.18 8.27
N PHE A 32 -3.79 -4.78 8.43
CA PHE A 32 -2.59 -4.05 8.82
C PHE A 32 -2.14 -3.04 7.76
N SER A 33 -2.62 -3.15 6.51
CA SER A 33 -2.42 -2.10 5.50
C SER A 33 -3.05 -0.76 5.90
N LEU A 34 -3.98 -0.74 6.87
CA LEU A 34 -4.62 0.49 7.36
C LEU A 34 -3.84 1.15 8.49
N LEU A 35 -2.77 0.53 8.99
CA LEU A 35 -1.98 1.06 10.09
C LEU A 35 -1.39 2.44 9.77
N PRO A 36 -0.78 2.70 8.60
CA PRO A 36 -0.24 4.02 8.27
C PRO A 36 -1.30 5.12 8.32
N ASP A 37 -2.48 4.81 7.82
CA ASP A 37 -3.64 5.70 7.74
C ASP A 37 -4.23 6.11 9.10
N LEU A 38 -3.88 5.43 10.20
CA LEU A 38 -4.30 5.84 11.54
C LEU A 38 -3.72 7.21 11.92
N ASP A 39 -2.60 7.63 11.32
CA ASP A 39 -1.99 8.92 11.63
C ASP A 39 -2.85 10.12 11.18
N LYS A 40 -3.60 9.96 10.08
CA LYS A 40 -4.61 10.90 9.59
C LYS A 40 -5.79 11.00 10.56
N VAL A 41 -6.19 9.88 11.17
CA VAL A 41 -7.31 9.82 12.14
C VAL A 41 -6.95 10.49 13.46
N ILE A 42 -5.71 10.33 13.94
CA ILE A 42 -5.24 10.96 15.18
C ILE A 42 -4.80 12.43 15.00
N GLY A 43 -4.83 12.96 13.77
CA GLY A 43 -4.47 14.35 13.47
C GLY A 43 -2.97 14.62 13.44
N LEU A 44 -2.14 13.58 13.29
CA LEU A 44 -0.69 13.66 13.18
C LEU A 44 -0.20 13.03 11.87
N PRO A 45 -0.68 13.52 10.70
CA PRO A 45 -0.43 12.90 9.41
C PRO A 45 1.07 12.85 9.13
N GLY A 46 1.59 11.69 8.77
CA GLY A 46 2.98 11.46 8.41
C GLY A 46 3.79 10.63 9.43
N ILE A 47 3.35 10.54 10.70
CA ILE A 47 4.06 9.75 11.72
C ILE A 47 4.13 8.28 11.35
N LEU A 48 3.00 7.72 10.90
CA LEU A 48 2.90 6.31 10.51
C LEU A 48 3.13 6.12 9.01
N HIS A 49 3.36 7.19 8.25
CA HIS A 49 3.89 7.15 6.88
C HIS A 49 5.43 7.24 6.85
N SER A 50 6.08 6.72 7.90
CA SER A 50 7.53 6.67 8.05
C SER A 50 8.04 5.24 8.08
N ILE A 51 9.07 4.97 7.28
CA ILE A 51 9.75 3.67 7.26
C ILE A 51 10.38 3.40 8.63
N ILE A 52 10.98 4.43 9.26
CA ILE A 52 11.62 4.30 10.56
C ILE A 52 10.59 3.97 11.64
N THR A 53 9.51 4.77 11.74
CA THR A 53 8.46 4.55 12.73
C THR A 53 7.82 3.18 12.57
N LEU A 54 7.44 2.81 11.34
CA LEU A 54 6.81 1.51 11.07
C LEU A 54 7.75 0.34 11.35
N THR A 55 9.05 0.47 11.03
CA THR A 55 10.04 -0.56 11.37
C THR A 55 10.15 -0.74 12.88
N ILE A 56 10.17 0.35 13.65
CA ILE A 56 10.16 0.30 15.11
C ILE A 56 8.90 -0.40 15.62
N ILE A 57 7.71 -0.08 15.08
CA ILE A 57 6.44 -0.71 15.49
C ILE A 57 6.39 -2.20 15.14
N ILE A 58 6.92 -2.61 13.99
CA ILE A 58 6.89 -4.01 13.53
C ILE A 58 7.95 -4.86 14.26
N SER A 59 9.07 -4.27 14.68
CA SER A 59 10.20 -5.02 15.24
C SER A 59 9.87 -5.87 16.49
N PRO A 60 9.01 -5.45 17.45
CA PRO A 60 8.60 -6.30 18.56
C PRO A 60 7.76 -7.47 18.09
N LEU A 61 6.85 -7.28 17.12
CA LEU A 61 6.05 -8.37 16.54
C LEU A 61 6.96 -9.43 15.92
N LEU A 62 8.00 -8.97 15.22
CA LEU A 62 9.02 -9.80 14.60
C LEU A 62 9.76 -10.64 15.65
N ILE A 63 10.22 -10.01 16.73
CA ILE A 63 10.91 -10.70 17.84
C ILE A 63 9.97 -11.70 18.53
N ILE A 64 8.72 -11.32 18.80
CA ILE A 64 7.73 -12.17 19.46
C ILE A 64 7.42 -13.40 18.61
N GLU A 65 7.17 -13.24 17.30
CA GLU A 65 6.92 -14.36 16.40
C GLU A 65 8.13 -15.30 16.37
N LYS A 66 9.34 -14.74 16.31
CA LYS A 66 10.56 -15.54 16.28
C LYS A 66 10.76 -16.38 17.54
N ILE A 67 10.54 -15.80 18.71
CA ILE A 67 10.73 -16.51 19.98
C ILE A 67 9.64 -17.57 20.17
N THR A 68 8.38 -17.24 19.88
CA THR A 68 7.23 -18.10 20.20
C THR A 68 6.98 -19.19 19.15
N ARG A 69 7.21 -18.90 17.87
CA ARG A 69 6.87 -19.78 16.74
C ARG A 69 8.07 -20.22 15.91
N LYS A 70 9.26 -19.66 16.17
CA LYS A 70 10.49 -19.88 15.37
C LYS A 70 10.33 -19.54 13.89
N SER A 71 9.28 -18.78 13.54
CA SER A 71 8.90 -18.40 12.19
C SER A 71 8.92 -16.87 12.04
N TRP A 72 8.78 -16.41 10.80
CA TRP A 72 8.63 -15.01 10.42
C TRP A 72 7.43 -14.79 9.48
N THR A 73 6.60 -15.80 9.28
CA THR A 73 5.57 -15.81 8.24
C THR A 73 4.55 -14.71 8.45
N TYR A 74 4.00 -14.57 9.66
CA TYR A 74 2.94 -13.61 9.93
C TYR A 74 3.48 -12.18 9.91
N THR A 75 4.60 -11.94 10.59
CA THR A 75 5.20 -10.61 10.62
C THR A 75 5.70 -10.19 9.24
N SER A 76 6.19 -11.10 8.39
CA SER A 76 6.56 -10.76 7.01
C SER A 76 5.34 -10.36 6.17
N ILE A 77 4.20 -11.03 6.36
CA ILE A 77 2.95 -10.66 5.69
C ILE A 77 2.44 -9.30 6.18
N ILE A 78 2.45 -9.07 7.49
CA ILE A 78 2.08 -7.78 8.10
C ILE A 78 2.98 -6.66 7.57
N ALA A 79 4.29 -6.87 7.59
CA ALA A 79 5.27 -5.92 7.07
C ALA A 79 5.02 -5.64 5.58
N PHE A 80 4.75 -6.67 4.77
CA PHE A 80 4.39 -6.49 3.38
C PHE A 80 3.17 -5.59 3.21
N PHE A 81 2.07 -5.83 3.94
CA PHE A 81 0.88 -4.98 3.86
C PHE A 81 1.17 -3.54 4.28
N ILE A 82 1.88 -3.33 5.39
CA ILE A 82 2.24 -1.99 5.88
C ILE A 82 3.14 -1.25 4.88
N PHE A 83 4.22 -1.86 4.40
CA PHE A 83 5.16 -1.19 3.49
C PHE A 83 4.60 -1.04 2.08
N SER A 84 3.72 -1.94 1.64
CA SER A 84 2.99 -1.77 0.38
C SER A 84 2.09 -0.53 0.42
N HIS A 85 1.56 -0.16 1.59
CA HIS A 85 0.79 1.07 1.73
C HIS A 85 1.64 2.30 1.41
N LEU A 86 2.84 2.42 2.01
CA LEU A 86 3.74 3.53 1.72
C LEU A 86 4.12 3.60 0.24
N LEU A 87 4.35 2.43 -0.37
CA LEU A 87 4.67 2.34 -1.80
C LEU A 87 3.50 2.79 -2.67
N LEU A 88 2.27 2.43 -2.32
CA LEU A 88 1.08 2.84 -3.07
C LEU A 88 0.81 4.34 -2.91
N ASP A 89 0.96 4.88 -1.70
CA ASP A 89 0.79 6.32 -1.47
C ASP A 89 1.87 7.14 -2.21
N LEU A 90 3.09 6.61 -2.35
CA LEU A 90 4.12 7.21 -3.19
C LEU A 90 3.70 7.32 -4.68
N LEU A 91 2.88 6.38 -5.16
CA LEU A 91 2.36 6.38 -6.52
C LEU A 91 1.12 7.27 -6.71
N ASP A 92 0.42 7.59 -5.63
CA ASP A 92 -0.80 8.42 -5.66
C ASP A 92 -0.54 9.90 -5.35
N THR A 93 0.71 10.36 -5.49
CA THR A 93 1.13 11.74 -5.18
C THR A 93 0.89 12.15 -3.72
N SER A 94 0.63 11.20 -2.82
CA SER A 94 0.54 11.45 -1.38
C SER A 94 1.94 11.67 -0.81
N PRO A 95 2.12 12.61 0.13
CA PRO A 95 3.39 12.78 0.80
C PRO A 95 3.68 11.60 1.73
N ILE A 96 4.87 11.01 1.59
CA ILE A 96 5.41 10.06 2.56
C ILE A 96 6.58 10.69 3.32
N PHE A 97 6.80 10.29 4.57
CA PHE A 97 7.82 10.86 5.46
C PHE A 97 8.82 9.78 5.88
N PRO A 98 9.62 9.25 4.94
CA PRO A 98 10.34 7.99 5.11
C PRO A 98 11.30 7.97 6.31
N LEU A 99 11.82 9.15 6.68
CA LEU A 99 12.85 9.31 7.71
C LEU A 99 12.34 9.99 8.99
N TYR A 100 11.04 10.24 9.14
CA TYR A 100 10.50 10.77 10.40
C TYR A 100 10.72 9.75 11.54
N PRO A 101 11.08 10.16 12.79
CA PRO A 101 11.22 11.53 13.30
C PRO A 101 12.62 12.14 13.16
N LEU A 102 13.53 11.52 12.40
CA LEU A 102 14.88 12.08 12.22
C LEU A 102 14.85 13.33 11.32
N ILE A 103 13.99 13.31 10.29
CA ILE A 103 13.83 14.39 9.32
C ILE A 103 12.34 14.58 9.01
N ASP A 104 11.87 15.82 9.12
CA ASP A 104 10.45 16.20 8.88
C ASP A 104 10.12 16.53 7.41
N THR A 105 11.02 16.13 6.50
CA THR A 105 10.86 16.36 5.06
C THR A 105 10.11 15.18 4.44
N GLY A 106 8.95 15.47 3.87
CA GLY A 106 8.16 14.55 3.08
C GLY A 106 8.59 14.54 1.61
N LEU A 107 8.35 13.42 0.95
CA LEU A 107 8.64 13.21 -0.46
C LEU A 107 7.33 12.93 -1.20
N ILE A 108 7.14 13.62 -2.32
CA ILE A 108 6.01 13.46 -3.25
C ILE A 108 6.58 13.12 -4.62
N ILE A 109 6.10 12.04 -5.23
CA ILE A 109 6.43 11.69 -6.62
C ILE A 109 5.20 11.97 -7.49
N GLU A 110 5.39 12.85 -8.47
CA GLU A 110 4.39 13.21 -9.47
C GLU A 110 4.76 12.58 -10.82
N PHE A 111 3.75 12.17 -11.60
CA PHE A 111 3.91 11.65 -12.97
C PHE A 111 3.20 12.60 -13.97
N PRO A 112 3.75 13.80 -14.24
CA PRO A 112 3.04 14.85 -14.97
C PRO A 112 3.05 14.70 -16.50
N MET A 113 3.76 13.70 -17.03
CA MET A 113 3.89 13.48 -18.48
C MET A 113 2.53 13.22 -19.12
N LYS A 114 2.23 14.00 -20.16
CA LYS A 114 1.02 13.85 -20.97
C LYS A 114 1.38 13.37 -22.36
N VAL A 115 0.52 12.55 -22.96
CA VAL A 115 0.61 12.19 -24.37
C VAL A 115 -0.35 13.07 -25.14
N SER A 116 0.18 13.87 -26.05
CA SER A 116 -0.61 14.66 -27.00
C SER A 116 -0.61 13.94 -28.35
N PHE A 117 -1.79 13.68 -28.90
CA PHE A 117 -1.97 13.03 -30.20
C PHE A 117 -2.22 14.09 -31.26
N ASN A 118 -1.26 14.26 -32.18
CA ASN A 118 -1.36 15.18 -33.32
C ASN A 118 -1.14 14.38 -34.61
N ASN A 119 -2.22 14.00 -35.28
CA ASN A 119 -2.24 13.10 -36.44
C ASN A 119 -1.15 13.45 -37.49
N PRO A 120 -0.26 12.51 -37.93
CA PRO A 120 -0.19 11.08 -37.59
C PRO A 120 0.73 10.71 -36.41
N GLY A 121 1.17 11.68 -35.61
CA GLY A 121 2.13 11.47 -34.51
C GLY A 121 1.55 11.59 -33.10
N PHE A 122 2.40 11.29 -32.13
CA PHE A 122 2.19 11.63 -30.73
C PHE A 122 3.43 12.33 -30.19
N LEU A 123 3.24 13.16 -29.16
CA LEU A 123 4.29 13.85 -28.45
C LEU A 123 4.11 13.66 -26.95
N PHE A 124 5.21 13.37 -26.25
CA PHE A 124 5.25 13.43 -24.79
C PHE A 124 5.50 14.87 -24.34
N ILE A 125 4.60 15.41 -23.52
CA ILE A 125 4.66 16.76 -22.97
C ILE A 125 4.94 16.66 -21.47
N GLY A 126 6.02 17.33 -21.03
CA GLY A 126 6.46 17.34 -19.63
C GLY A 126 7.40 16.20 -19.26
N PRO A 127 8.00 16.25 -18.05
CA PRO A 127 8.90 15.21 -17.59
C PRO A 127 8.12 13.93 -17.17
N PRO A 128 8.70 12.74 -17.33
CA PRO A 128 8.07 11.48 -16.92
C PRO A 128 7.80 11.41 -15.41
N ILE A 129 8.73 11.97 -14.62
CA ILE A 129 8.69 11.98 -13.16
C ILE A 129 9.11 13.37 -12.68
N LYS A 130 8.42 13.88 -11.66
CA LYS A 130 8.81 15.07 -10.91
C LYS A 130 8.77 14.75 -9.43
N ILE A 131 9.84 15.09 -8.71
CA ILE A 131 9.91 14.90 -7.26
C ILE A 131 9.72 16.27 -6.60
N THR A 132 8.74 16.34 -5.70
CA THR A 132 8.47 17.53 -4.88
C THR A 132 8.71 17.18 -3.42
N TYR A 133 9.19 18.15 -2.64
CA TYR A 133 9.40 18.00 -1.20
C TYR A 133 8.37 18.83 -0.45
N THR A 134 7.88 18.29 0.66
CA THR A 134 6.99 18.99 1.58
C THR A 134 7.51 18.87 3.01
N ARG A 135 6.91 19.62 3.95
CA ARG A 135 7.17 19.46 5.37
C ARG A 135 5.98 18.84 6.06
N LEU A 136 6.26 18.19 7.19
CA LEU A 136 5.22 17.69 8.07
C LEU A 136 4.46 18.90 8.64
N GLU A 137 3.18 19.01 8.31
CA GLU A 137 2.29 20.01 8.88
C GLU A 137 1.21 19.30 9.69
N THR A 138 0.96 19.78 10.90
CA THR A 138 -0.08 19.21 11.76
C THR A 138 -1.46 19.64 11.26
N GLY A 139 -2.38 18.70 11.22
CA GLY A 139 -3.73 18.96 10.75
C GLY A 139 -4.50 17.66 10.48
N PHE A 140 -5.82 17.76 10.45
CA PHE A 140 -6.66 16.66 9.98
C PHE A 140 -6.65 16.65 8.46
N ASN A 141 -5.76 15.88 7.86
CA ASN A 141 -5.86 15.56 6.43
C ASN A 141 -6.97 14.53 6.26
N THR A 142 -8.08 14.98 5.67
CA THR A 142 -9.23 14.13 5.38
C THR A 142 -8.93 13.27 4.15
N TYR A 143 -9.44 12.04 4.15
CA TYR A 143 -9.50 11.23 2.94
C TYR A 143 -10.25 12.04 1.88
N THR A 144 -9.65 12.23 0.71
CA THR A 144 -10.35 12.75 -0.47
C THR A 144 -11.48 11.80 -0.91
N GLY A 145 -11.43 10.53 -0.48
CA GLY A 145 -12.52 9.56 -0.48
C GLY A 145 -12.10 8.25 0.20
N VAL A 146 -13.01 7.62 0.94
CA VAL A 146 -12.77 6.32 1.60
C VAL A 146 -12.76 5.16 0.58
N ILE A 147 -13.54 5.33 -0.49
CA ILE A 147 -13.71 4.37 -1.59
C ILE A 147 -13.59 5.16 -2.90
N SER A 148 -12.76 4.68 -3.83
CA SER A 148 -12.62 5.24 -5.18
C SER A 148 -13.04 4.22 -6.24
N GLY A 149 -13.28 4.69 -7.47
CA GLY A 149 -13.51 3.79 -8.62
C GLY A 149 -12.33 2.85 -8.87
N PHE A 150 -11.10 3.31 -8.63
CA PHE A 150 -9.89 2.48 -8.73
C PHE A 150 -9.86 1.41 -7.63
N GLY A 151 -10.24 1.77 -6.40
CA GLY A 151 -10.38 0.84 -5.29
C GLY A 151 -11.38 -0.26 -5.57
N ILE A 152 -12.57 0.09 -6.08
CA ILE A 152 -13.58 -0.89 -6.52
C ILE A 152 -13.02 -1.79 -7.62
N ALA A 153 -12.34 -1.23 -8.62
CA ALA A 153 -11.72 -2.00 -9.70
C ALA A 153 -10.67 -3.00 -9.16
N SER A 154 -9.84 -2.58 -8.21
CA SER A 154 -8.84 -3.44 -7.57
C SER A 154 -9.48 -4.61 -6.80
N MET A 155 -10.59 -4.35 -6.11
CA MET A 155 -11.38 -5.39 -5.42
C MET A 155 -11.99 -6.38 -6.42
N LEU A 156 -12.61 -5.88 -7.50
CA LEU A 156 -13.20 -6.73 -8.53
C LEU A 156 -12.15 -7.58 -9.24
N LEU A 157 -10.96 -7.03 -9.49
CA LEU A 157 -9.82 -7.77 -10.03
C LEU A 157 -9.42 -8.92 -9.10
N PHE A 158 -9.26 -8.65 -7.80
CA PHE A 158 -8.95 -9.67 -6.80
C PHE A 158 -9.98 -10.80 -6.79
N ILE A 159 -11.28 -10.47 -6.73
CA ILE A 159 -12.37 -11.44 -6.73
C ILE A 159 -12.34 -12.29 -8.00
N THR A 160 -12.19 -11.65 -9.17
CA THR A 160 -12.16 -12.33 -10.47
C THR A 160 -11.00 -13.32 -10.55
N LEU A 161 -9.78 -12.90 -10.17
CA LEU A 161 -8.61 -13.77 -10.16
C LEU A 161 -8.78 -14.94 -9.19
N THR A 162 -9.33 -14.68 -8.01
CA THR A 162 -9.62 -15.70 -7.00
C THR A 162 -10.60 -16.75 -7.53
N MET A 163 -11.67 -16.32 -8.20
CA MET A 163 -12.65 -17.23 -8.81
C MET A 163 -12.03 -18.08 -9.93
N ILE A 164 -11.19 -17.49 -10.79
CA ILE A 164 -10.50 -18.20 -11.87
C ILE A 164 -9.55 -19.26 -11.30
N ILE A 165 -8.76 -18.92 -10.28
CA ILE A 165 -7.81 -19.84 -9.65
C ILE A 165 -8.55 -21.01 -9.01
N LYS A 166 -9.58 -20.73 -8.19
CA LYS A 166 -10.38 -21.77 -7.55
C LYS A 166 -11.11 -22.69 -8.54
N LYS A 167 -11.55 -22.15 -9.68
CA LYS A 167 -12.17 -22.97 -10.73
C LYS A 167 -11.16 -23.96 -11.32
N ARG A 168 -9.95 -23.50 -11.64
CA ARG A 168 -8.88 -24.36 -12.18
C ARG A 168 -8.45 -25.45 -11.20
N GLU A 169 -8.36 -25.14 -9.91
CA GLU A 169 -8.00 -26.13 -8.87
C GLU A 169 -9.06 -27.24 -8.75
N LYS A 170 -10.35 -26.91 -8.91
CA LYS A 170 -11.43 -27.90 -8.92
C LYS A 170 -11.43 -28.78 -10.17
N GLU A 171 -10.98 -28.26 -11.31
CA GLU A 171 -10.90 -29.03 -12.57
C GLU A 171 -9.70 -29.98 -12.59
N GLN A 172 -8.72 -29.79 -11.68
CA GLN A 172 -7.50 -30.61 -11.58
C GLN A 172 -7.53 -31.63 -10.44
N ALA A 173 -8.56 -31.60 -9.58
CA ALA A 173 -8.76 -32.52 -8.45
C ALA A 173 -9.77 -33.61 -8.81
#